data_AF-A0A2M6Z8B6-F1
#
_entry.id   AF-A0A2M6Z8B6-F1
#
_cell.length_a   1.000
_cell.length_b   1.000
_cell.length_c   1.000
_cell.angle_alpha   90.00
_cell.angle_beta   90.00
_cell.angle_gamma   90.00
#
_symmetry.space_group_name_H-M   'P 1'
#
loop_
_entity.id
_entity.type
_entity.pdbx_description
1 polymer ?
#
loop_
_entity_poly.entity_id
_entity_poly.type
_entity_poly.pdbx_seq_one_letter_code
_entity_poly.pdbx_strand_id
1 'polypeptide(L)'
;MTEPHFAGALLDATIFTARNGQPSLRLADRALMSAYDPGREAANKAQAIAASRICLVGLGLGYLADAFGERLVRVVVFPGEIERYLAVHAVEATSRAWGDRVQSVESVEEAGASIETSVRGGVAVVLDPATSADPALAAAMKDYVADAQWPARHPFSRPAPPAARVISESVLDEVMRHQDEHDFRKCPAIRFEFVPAPVEPRRILVLQPSSIGDVCYFTPALQGLRDRYPRAEIAQVVEREAVELIHGGVPDQVMVANRSEWKGRDAVSRESVRLFLARLAAFDADLVINPHATARCAWYAAVAAARGARILGLHFDEASRPVLSGNIHHLRWLSHMAYSLSDY
;
A
#
# COMPACT_ATOMS: atom_id res chain seq x y z
N MET A 1 23.61 20.83 5.43
CA MET A 1 23.45 19.80 4.38
C MET A 1 22.53 20.38 3.32
N THR A 2 23.01 20.51 2.10
CA THR A 2 22.21 20.99 0.96
C THR A 2 21.17 19.93 0.63
N GLU A 3 19.88 20.27 0.77
CA GLU A 3 18.77 19.40 0.35
C GLU A 3 18.94 19.11 -1.16
N PRO A 4 18.83 17.85 -1.61
CA PRO A 4 18.91 17.53 -3.02
C PRO A 4 17.71 18.15 -3.75
N HIS A 5 17.96 19.20 -4.51
CA HIS A 5 17.01 19.77 -5.46
C HIS A 5 17.03 18.92 -6.74
N PHE A 6 15.92 18.24 -7.03
CA PHE A 6 15.69 17.63 -8.34
C PHE A 6 15.17 18.70 -9.30
N ALA A 7 16.08 19.55 -9.80
CA ALA A 7 15.75 20.50 -10.84
C ALA A 7 15.70 19.78 -12.20
N GLY A 8 14.51 19.32 -12.57
CA GLY A 8 14.24 18.76 -13.90
C GLY A 8 13.13 17.71 -13.87
N ALA A 9 11.97 18.09 -14.43
CA ALA A 9 10.77 17.29 -14.68
C ALA A 9 9.74 17.18 -13.52
N LEU A 10 8.64 17.90 -13.73
CA LEU A 10 7.27 17.70 -13.24
C LEU A 10 6.85 18.04 -11.81
N LEU A 11 7.69 17.90 -10.80
CA LEU A 11 7.32 18.30 -9.44
C LEU A 11 8.50 19.05 -8.84
N ASP A 12 8.35 20.34 -8.56
CA ASP A 12 9.29 21.09 -7.73
C ASP A 12 9.07 20.67 -6.27
N ALA A 13 9.49 19.44 -6.00
CA ALA A 13 9.30 18.75 -4.74
C ALA A 13 10.65 18.55 -4.06
N THR A 14 10.73 19.00 -2.81
CA THR A 14 11.88 18.75 -1.93
C THR A 14 11.55 17.60 -1.01
N ILE A 15 12.43 16.61 -0.94
CA ILE A 15 12.36 15.57 0.09
C ILE A 15 13.01 16.16 1.33
N PHE A 16 12.28 16.18 2.43
CA PHE A 16 12.75 16.67 3.71
C PHE A 16 12.43 15.65 4.80
N THR A 17 13.19 15.67 5.87
CA THR A 17 12.89 14.87 7.06
C THR A 17 11.88 15.65 7.90
N ALA A 18 10.65 15.14 8.02
CA ALA A 18 9.65 15.74 8.90
C ALA A 18 10.07 15.63 10.38
N ARG A 19 9.40 16.36 11.27
CA ARG A 19 9.72 16.36 12.72
C ARG A 19 9.66 14.97 13.37
N ASN A 20 8.99 14.01 12.74
CA ASN A 20 8.89 12.62 13.16
C ASN A 20 9.96 11.70 12.52
N GLY A 21 10.98 12.27 11.88
CA GLY A 21 12.06 11.51 11.25
C GLY A 21 11.69 10.88 9.90
N GLN A 22 10.44 10.99 9.43
CA GLN A 22 10.01 10.36 8.18
C GLN A 22 10.43 11.20 6.97
N PRO A 23 10.95 10.55 5.90
CA PRO A 23 11.11 11.22 4.62
C PRO A 23 9.73 11.65 4.13
N SER A 24 9.55 12.95 4.03
CA SER A 24 8.33 13.60 3.59
C SER A 24 8.61 14.40 2.33
N LEU A 25 7.58 14.57 1.52
CA LEU A 25 7.70 15.28 0.26
C LEU A 25 7.07 16.66 0.44
N ARG A 26 7.76 17.73 0.07
CA ARG A 26 7.23 19.10 0.09
C ARG A 26 7.13 19.59 -1.33
N LEU A 27 5.92 19.83 -1.80
CA LEU A 27 5.63 20.40 -3.12
C LEU A 27 5.38 21.89 -2.94
N ALA A 28 6.28 22.74 -3.46
CA ALA A 28 6.28 24.19 -3.21
C ALA A 28 6.24 24.53 -1.70
N ASP A 29 5.21 25.24 -1.22
CA ASP A 29 5.00 25.63 0.18
C ASP A 29 4.25 24.57 1.01
N ARG A 30 3.83 23.46 0.39
CA ARG A 30 3.00 22.43 1.04
C ARG A 30 3.78 21.16 1.34
N ALA A 31 3.79 20.77 2.61
CA ALA A 31 4.23 19.45 3.01
C ALA A 31 3.16 18.41 2.64
N LEU A 32 3.48 17.52 1.69
CA LEU A 32 2.77 16.27 1.47
C LEU A 32 3.21 15.30 2.55
N MET A 33 2.53 15.39 3.68
CA MET A 33 2.68 14.43 4.76
C MET A 33 1.86 13.20 4.42
N SER A 34 2.50 12.04 4.44
CA SER A 34 1.75 10.80 4.61
C SER A 34 0.91 10.94 5.88
N ALA A 35 -0.40 10.71 5.80
CA ALA A 35 -1.27 10.64 6.98
C ALA A 35 -0.90 9.45 7.91
N TYR A 36 0.10 8.65 7.50
CA TYR A 36 0.78 7.69 8.33
C TYR A 36 1.56 8.42 9.44
N ASP A 37 0.88 8.59 10.56
CA ASP A 37 1.49 8.90 11.84
C ASP A 37 1.79 7.55 12.53
N PRO A 38 3.06 7.08 12.51
CA PRO A 38 3.41 5.79 13.10
C PRO A 38 3.20 5.78 14.62
N GLY A 39 3.31 6.93 15.28
CA GLY A 39 3.02 7.07 16.71
C GLY A 39 1.53 6.92 17.01
N ARG A 40 0.66 7.58 16.24
CA ARG A 40 -0.80 7.42 16.37
C ARG A 40 -1.26 6.00 16.01
N GLU A 41 -0.68 5.40 14.97
CA GLU A 41 -0.99 4.01 14.62
C GLU A 41 -0.52 3.03 15.70
N ALA A 42 0.68 3.22 16.25
CA ALA A 42 1.17 2.44 17.37
C ALA A 42 0.31 2.62 18.63
N ALA A 43 -0.14 3.84 18.94
CA ALA A 43 -1.05 4.11 20.06
C ALA A 43 -2.38 3.36 19.90
N ASN A 44 -2.98 3.40 18.71
CA ASN A 44 -4.21 2.65 18.42
C ASN A 44 -4.00 1.13 18.54
N LYS A 45 -2.88 0.61 18.02
CA LYS A 45 -2.51 -0.81 18.14
C LYS A 45 -2.30 -1.21 19.60
N ALA A 46 -1.61 -0.39 20.38
CA ALA A 46 -1.37 -0.64 21.79
C ALA A 46 -2.65 -0.65 22.62
N GLN A 47 -3.60 0.24 22.32
CA GLN A 47 -4.92 0.28 22.98
C GLN A 47 -5.78 -0.94 22.70
N ALA A 48 -5.67 -1.55 21.50
CA ALA A 48 -6.44 -2.74 21.14
C ALA A 48 -6.00 -4.00 21.90
N ILE A 49 -4.78 -4.02 22.44
CA ILE A 49 -4.28 -5.13 23.25
C ILE A 49 -4.75 -4.90 24.68
N ALA A 50 -5.51 -5.83 25.26
CA ALA A 50 -6.06 -5.67 26.60
C ALA A 50 -5.05 -5.93 27.74
N ALA A 51 -3.91 -6.56 27.43
CA ALA A 51 -2.95 -7.01 28.43
C ALA A 51 -2.28 -5.84 29.18
N SER A 52 -2.23 -5.94 30.50
CA SER A 52 -1.61 -4.92 31.37
C SER A 52 -0.09 -5.01 31.44
N ARG A 53 0.49 -6.15 31.05
CA ARG A 53 1.92 -6.43 31.01
C ARG A 53 2.29 -6.99 29.64
N ILE A 54 3.25 -6.38 28.97
CA ILE A 54 3.59 -6.66 27.58
C ILE A 54 5.10 -6.90 27.41
N CYS A 55 5.43 -8.01 26.77
CA CYS A 55 6.73 -8.28 26.18
C CYS A 55 6.62 -8.01 24.68
N LEU A 56 7.35 -7.03 24.18
CA LEU A 56 7.45 -6.76 22.75
C LEU A 56 8.66 -7.53 22.18
N VAL A 57 8.49 -8.18 21.05
CA VAL A 57 9.58 -8.85 20.32
C VAL A 57 9.78 -8.12 19.00
N GLY A 58 11.02 -7.70 18.76
CA GLY A 58 11.37 -6.77 17.69
C GLY A 58 11.20 -5.33 18.13
N LEU A 59 12.15 -4.49 17.74
CA LEU A 59 12.10 -3.05 18.05
C LEU A 59 11.50 -2.24 16.91
N GLY A 60 11.66 -2.69 15.66
CA GLY A 60 11.29 -1.92 14.48
C GLY A 60 11.84 -0.49 14.55
N LEU A 61 10.94 0.50 14.51
CA LEU A 61 11.25 1.92 14.73
C LEU A 61 10.90 2.42 16.15
N GLY A 62 10.50 1.53 17.06
CA GLY A 62 10.27 1.83 18.48
C GLY A 62 8.89 2.38 18.85
N TYR A 63 8.05 2.72 17.86
CA TYR A 63 6.75 3.36 18.12
C TYR A 63 5.79 2.51 18.99
N LEU A 64 5.77 1.18 18.80
CA LEU A 64 4.95 0.29 19.62
C LEU A 64 5.43 0.24 21.08
N ALA A 65 6.74 0.19 21.29
CA ALA A 65 7.32 0.23 22.63
C ALA A 65 6.98 1.56 23.35
N ASP A 66 7.00 2.70 22.64
CA ASP A 66 6.55 3.99 23.20
C ASP A 66 5.07 3.95 23.57
N ALA A 67 4.24 3.44 22.66
CA ALA A 67 2.79 3.39 22.81
C ALA A 67 2.32 2.48 23.95
N PHE A 68 3.07 1.43 24.28
CA PHE A 68 2.77 0.58 25.43
C PHE A 68 3.08 1.25 26.78
N GLY A 69 4.02 2.20 26.81
CA GLY A 69 4.39 2.95 28.02
C GLY A 69 4.68 2.03 29.21
N GLU A 70 4.02 2.27 30.35
CA GLU A 70 4.22 1.48 31.57
C GLU A 70 3.78 0.01 31.49
N ARG A 71 2.98 -0.35 30.47
CA ARG A 71 2.59 -1.75 30.25
C ARG A 71 3.74 -2.57 29.69
N LEU A 72 4.74 -1.92 29.09
CA LEU A 72 5.90 -2.58 28.54
C LEU A 72 6.82 -3.05 29.66
N VAL A 73 6.91 -4.37 29.87
CA VAL A 73 7.80 -4.96 30.88
C VAL A 73 9.13 -5.39 30.28
N ARG A 74 9.17 -5.70 28.99
CA ARG A 74 10.37 -6.16 28.28
C ARG A 74 10.27 -5.89 26.78
N VAL A 75 11.41 -5.63 26.16
CA VAL A 75 11.60 -5.64 24.70
C VAL A 75 12.70 -6.65 24.38
N VAL A 76 12.40 -7.68 23.60
CA VAL A 76 13.39 -8.63 23.09
C VAL A 76 13.79 -8.19 21.69
N VAL A 77 15.09 -7.99 21.46
CA VAL A 77 15.60 -7.46 20.18
C VAL A 77 16.68 -8.36 19.60
N PHE A 78 16.69 -8.46 18.28
CA PHE A 78 17.70 -9.22 17.53
C PHE A 78 18.92 -8.36 17.18
N PRO A 79 20.07 -8.98 16.83
CA PRO A 79 21.29 -8.23 16.53
C PRO A 79 21.06 -7.23 15.37
N GLY A 80 21.55 -6.01 15.51
CA GLY A 80 21.38 -4.95 14.50
C GLY A 80 20.06 -4.18 14.58
N GLU A 81 19.09 -4.57 15.42
CA GLU A 81 17.82 -3.81 15.58
C GLU A 81 18.01 -2.51 16.36
N ILE A 82 18.81 -2.53 17.42
CA ILE A 82 19.12 -1.33 18.21
C ILE A 82 19.88 -0.33 17.34
N GLU A 83 20.88 -0.80 16.57
CA GLU A 83 21.67 0.03 15.68
C GLU A 83 20.80 0.67 14.59
N ARG A 84 19.89 -0.11 13.98
CA ARG A 84 18.91 0.41 13.00
C ARG A 84 18.00 1.46 13.62
N TYR A 85 17.50 1.22 14.81
CA TYR A 85 16.66 2.17 15.55
C TYR A 85 17.43 3.47 15.84
N LEU A 86 18.65 3.37 16.38
CA LEU A 86 19.49 4.53 16.72
C LEU A 86 19.90 5.33 15.48
N ALA A 87 20.12 4.67 14.34
CA ALA A 87 20.42 5.33 13.08
C ALA A 87 19.28 6.23 12.57
N VAL A 88 18.02 5.90 12.88
CA VAL A 88 16.84 6.66 12.45
C VAL A 88 16.51 7.82 13.39
N HIS A 89 16.69 7.64 14.70
CA HIS A 89 16.23 8.62 15.69
C HIS A 89 17.26 9.68 16.10
N ALA A 90 18.46 9.65 15.51
CA ALA A 90 19.62 10.47 15.87
C ALA A 90 20.04 10.36 17.36
N VAL A 91 21.33 10.51 17.62
CA VAL A 91 22.02 10.07 18.85
C VAL A 91 21.60 10.80 20.15
N GLU A 92 20.67 11.76 20.09
CA GLU A 92 20.19 12.52 21.27
C GLU A 92 18.86 12.02 21.89
N ALA A 93 18.43 10.79 21.60
CA ALA A 93 17.31 10.16 22.31
C ALA A 93 17.76 9.39 23.58
N THR A 94 18.68 9.94 24.37
CA THR A 94 19.23 9.32 25.61
C THR A 94 18.29 9.39 26.82
N SER A 95 16.97 9.23 26.62
CA SER A 95 16.05 9.09 27.76
C SER A 95 14.71 8.43 27.41
N ARG A 96 14.66 7.45 26.50
CA ARG A 96 13.41 6.68 26.35
C ARG A 96 13.26 5.70 27.52
N ALA A 97 12.04 5.62 28.06
CA ALA A 97 11.64 4.90 29.27
C ALA A 97 11.81 3.36 29.20
N TRP A 98 12.46 2.85 28.15
CA TRP A 98 12.68 1.42 27.98
C TRP A 98 13.91 0.94 28.74
N GLY A 99 14.99 1.75 28.86
CA GLY A 99 16.15 1.47 29.72
C GLY A 99 16.55 -0.01 29.82
N ASP A 100 16.52 -0.54 31.05
CA ASP A 100 16.86 -1.93 31.39
C ASP A 100 15.83 -2.98 30.94
N ARG A 101 14.73 -2.56 30.29
CA ARG A 101 13.69 -3.46 29.76
C ARG A 101 14.09 -4.06 28.42
N VAL A 102 15.13 -3.55 27.75
CA VAL A 102 15.62 -4.09 26.47
C VAL A 102 16.58 -5.25 26.72
N GLN A 103 16.32 -6.39 26.10
CA GLN A 103 17.17 -7.57 26.11
C GLN A 103 17.55 -7.93 24.67
N SER A 104 18.85 -7.87 24.37
CA SER A 104 19.39 -8.42 23.12
C SER A 104 19.47 -9.94 23.21
N VAL A 105 19.14 -10.62 22.12
CA VAL A 105 19.28 -12.07 21.95
C VAL A 105 19.99 -12.35 20.63
N GLU A 106 20.78 -13.42 20.57
CA GLU A 106 21.55 -13.78 19.37
C GLU A 106 20.79 -14.74 18.46
N SER A 107 19.76 -15.42 18.98
CA SER A 107 19.01 -16.43 18.24
C SER A 107 17.52 -16.49 18.59
N VAL A 108 16.76 -17.19 17.75
CA VAL A 108 15.31 -17.42 17.93
C VAL A 108 15.06 -18.28 19.17
N GLU A 109 15.94 -19.24 19.45
CA GLU A 109 15.86 -20.11 20.63
C GLU A 109 16.06 -19.31 21.92
N GLU A 110 17.03 -18.40 21.94
CA GLU A 110 17.24 -17.48 23.07
C GLU A 110 16.06 -16.54 23.27
N ALA A 111 15.49 -16.03 22.17
CA ALA A 111 14.27 -15.24 22.19
C ALA A 111 13.11 -16.06 22.81
N GLY A 112 12.93 -17.30 22.37
CA GLY A 112 11.93 -18.23 22.88
C GLY A 112 12.07 -18.45 24.39
N ALA A 113 13.28 -18.71 24.89
CA ALA A 113 13.53 -18.90 26.32
C ALA A 113 13.23 -17.64 27.17
N SER A 114 13.59 -16.45 26.66
CA SER A 114 13.27 -15.18 27.32
C SER A 114 11.76 -14.91 27.36
N ILE A 115 11.07 -15.22 26.27
CA ILE A 115 9.63 -15.05 26.13
C ILE A 115 8.89 -16.06 27.01
N GLU A 116 9.28 -17.32 27.03
CA GLU A 116 8.66 -18.36 27.87
C GLU A 116 8.68 -17.97 29.35
N THR A 117 9.81 -17.41 29.80
CA THR A 117 9.96 -16.86 31.16
C THR A 117 8.96 -15.73 31.42
N SER A 118 8.69 -14.89 30.42
CA SER A 118 7.74 -13.78 30.51
C SER A 118 6.28 -14.27 30.51
N VAL A 119 5.94 -15.22 29.64
CA VAL A 119 4.59 -15.82 29.53
C VAL A 119 4.19 -16.52 30.82
N ARG A 120 5.10 -17.29 31.44
CA ARG A 120 4.87 -17.91 32.77
C ARG A 120 4.56 -16.88 33.86
N GLY A 121 4.99 -15.63 33.68
CA GLY A 121 4.70 -14.50 34.55
C GLY A 121 3.42 -13.72 34.20
N GLY A 122 2.56 -14.24 33.32
CA GLY A 122 1.32 -13.59 32.91
C GLY A 122 1.52 -12.37 32.01
N VAL A 123 2.63 -12.32 31.27
CA VAL A 123 2.95 -11.24 30.33
C VAL A 123 2.47 -11.63 28.93
N ALA A 124 1.73 -10.74 28.26
CA ALA A 124 1.35 -10.95 26.86
C ALA A 124 2.52 -10.65 25.93
N VAL A 125 2.68 -11.47 24.90
CA VAL A 125 3.75 -11.32 23.91
C VAL A 125 3.18 -10.71 22.65
N VAL A 126 3.85 -9.68 22.14
CA VAL A 126 3.49 -8.96 20.92
C VAL A 126 4.69 -8.97 20.00
N LEU A 127 4.49 -9.29 18.72
CA LEU A 127 5.53 -9.16 17.70
C LEU A 127 5.41 -7.79 17.03
N ASP A 128 6.53 -7.11 16.80
CA ASP A 128 6.58 -5.97 15.88
C ASP A 128 6.19 -6.42 14.46
N PRO A 129 5.51 -5.56 13.65
CA PRO A 129 5.12 -5.91 12.29
C PRO A 129 6.26 -6.43 11.40
N ALA A 130 7.47 -5.89 11.51
CA ALA A 130 8.61 -6.36 10.72
C ALA A 130 9.01 -7.79 11.13
N THR A 131 8.99 -8.09 12.43
CA THR A 131 9.25 -9.41 13.01
C THR A 131 8.16 -10.41 12.65
N SER A 132 6.90 -9.97 12.62
CA SER A 132 5.76 -10.82 12.23
C SER A 132 5.76 -11.20 10.73
N ALA A 133 6.48 -10.46 9.90
CA ALA A 133 6.56 -10.69 8.46
C ALA A 133 7.62 -11.75 8.08
N ASP A 134 8.52 -12.13 9.00
CA ASP A 134 9.44 -13.25 8.82
C ASP A 134 8.71 -14.58 9.12
N PRO A 135 8.48 -15.44 8.12
CA PRO A 135 7.69 -16.66 8.30
C PRO A 135 8.35 -17.67 9.23
N ALA A 136 9.68 -17.75 9.27
CA ALA A 136 10.40 -18.69 10.12
C ALA A 136 10.30 -18.25 11.59
N LEU A 137 10.46 -16.94 11.82
CA LEU A 137 10.34 -16.36 13.14
C LEU A 137 8.90 -16.38 13.67
N ALA A 138 7.93 -16.02 12.83
CA ALA A 138 6.52 -16.08 13.17
C ALA A 138 6.07 -17.51 13.48
N ALA A 139 6.55 -18.51 12.72
CA ALA A 139 6.28 -19.92 12.99
C ALA A 139 6.89 -20.38 14.32
N ALA A 140 8.15 -20.02 14.60
CA ALA A 140 8.84 -20.36 15.83
C ALA A 140 8.23 -19.70 17.08
N MET A 141 7.57 -18.54 16.91
CA MET A 141 6.99 -17.77 18.00
C MET A 141 5.48 -17.96 18.18
N LYS A 142 4.84 -18.74 17.32
CA LYS A 142 3.37 -18.90 17.27
C LYS A 142 2.77 -19.34 18.62
N ASP A 143 3.46 -20.18 19.37
CA ASP A 143 2.96 -20.72 20.64
C ASP A 143 2.99 -19.71 21.79
N TYR A 144 3.68 -18.57 21.61
CA TYR A 144 3.84 -17.55 22.63
C TYR A 144 2.99 -16.30 22.40
N VAL A 145 2.49 -16.08 21.17
CA VAL A 145 1.79 -14.86 20.77
C VAL A 145 0.29 -15.03 20.97
N ALA A 146 -0.35 -14.08 21.65
CA ALA A 146 -1.80 -14.05 21.76
C ALA A 146 -2.43 -13.64 20.43
N ASP A 147 -3.49 -14.32 19.99
CA ASP A 147 -4.32 -13.94 18.84
C ASP A 147 -4.94 -12.54 19.08
N ALA A 148 -4.21 -11.47 18.74
CA ALA A 148 -4.79 -10.13 18.70
C ALA A 148 -5.83 -10.11 17.56
N GLN A 149 -6.95 -9.40 17.73
CA GLN A 149 -7.88 -9.10 16.63
C GLN A 149 -7.96 -7.59 16.49
N TRP A 150 -7.87 -7.08 15.25
CA TRP A 150 -7.69 -5.66 14.94
C TRP A 150 -9.04 -4.97 14.67
N PRO A 151 -9.35 -3.79 15.26
CA PRO A 151 -10.63 -3.09 15.04
C PRO A 151 -10.62 -2.12 13.83
N ALA A 152 -11.81 -1.93 13.23
CA ALA A 152 -12.05 -1.17 12.00
C ALA A 152 -12.03 0.36 12.16
N ARG A 153 -11.72 1.09 11.08
CA ARG A 153 -11.58 2.57 11.03
C ARG A 153 -12.86 3.28 10.56
N HIS A 154 -13.09 4.49 11.10
CA HIS A 154 -14.24 5.39 10.88
C HIS A 154 -14.18 6.23 9.57
N PRO A 155 -15.32 6.77 9.07
CA PRO A 155 -15.48 7.28 7.70
C PRO A 155 -15.29 8.80 7.55
N PHE A 156 -14.86 9.22 6.35
CA PHE A 156 -14.94 10.61 5.87
C PHE A 156 -15.78 10.69 4.58
N SER A 157 -16.49 11.81 4.43
CA SER A 157 -17.60 12.05 3.49
C SER A 157 -17.20 12.06 2.00
N ARG A 158 -18.11 11.55 1.15
CA ARG A 158 -17.96 11.43 -0.33
C ARG A 158 -18.57 12.62 -1.08
N PRO A 159 -18.04 12.99 -2.26
CA PRO A 159 -18.77 13.77 -3.26
C PRO A 159 -19.73 12.88 -4.07
N ALA A 160 -20.78 13.49 -4.62
CA ALA A 160 -21.85 12.79 -5.33
C ALA A 160 -21.38 12.19 -6.68
N PRO A 161 -21.82 10.96 -7.03
CA PRO A 161 -21.44 10.30 -8.27
C PRO A 161 -22.20 10.87 -9.48
N PRO A 162 -21.58 10.89 -10.68
CA PRO A 162 -22.29 11.07 -11.94
C PRO A 162 -23.14 9.83 -12.26
N ALA A 163 -24.13 9.97 -13.15
CA ALA A 163 -25.11 8.93 -13.49
C ALA A 163 -24.42 7.61 -13.89
N ALA A 164 -24.63 6.56 -13.08
CA ALA A 164 -23.85 5.32 -13.06
C ALA A 164 -24.33 4.29 -14.09
N ARG A 165 -23.38 3.63 -14.76
CA ARG A 165 -23.61 2.34 -15.43
C ARG A 165 -23.89 1.27 -14.37
N VAL A 166 -24.84 0.37 -14.62
CA VAL A 166 -25.15 -0.73 -13.71
C VAL A 166 -23.99 -1.73 -13.75
N ILE A 167 -23.25 -1.84 -12.65
CA ILE A 167 -22.24 -2.88 -12.43
C ILE A 167 -22.98 -4.14 -11.97
N SER A 168 -22.73 -5.28 -12.60
CA SER A 168 -23.37 -6.54 -12.19
C SER A 168 -22.85 -6.98 -10.82
N GLU A 169 -23.71 -7.65 -10.04
CA GLU A 169 -23.31 -8.20 -8.75
C GLU A 169 -22.16 -9.21 -8.87
N SER A 170 -22.11 -9.98 -9.96
CA SER A 170 -21.00 -10.91 -10.22
C SER A 170 -19.64 -10.22 -10.35
N VAL A 171 -19.58 -9.09 -11.06
CA VAL A 171 -18.34 -8.30 -11.20
C VAL A 171 -17.99 -7.64 -9.86
N LEU A 172 -19.00 -7.15 -9.15
CA LEU A 172 -18.80 -6.58 -7.81
C LEU A 172 -18.23 -7.64 -6.86
N ASP A 173 -18.77 -8.86 -6.86
CA ASP A 173 -18.29 -9.97 -6.02
C ASP A 173 -16.83 -10.33 -6.31
N GLU A 174 -16.43 -10.38 -7.58
CA GLU A 174 -15.03 -10.64 -7.97
C GLU A 174 -14.09 -9.53 -7.50
N VAL A 175 -14.49 -8.27 -7.68
CA VAL A 175 -13.72 -7.12 -7.19
C VAL A 175 -13.64 -7.12 -5.66
N MET A 176 -14.74 -7.46 -4.98
CA MET A 176 -14.80 -7.53 -3.52
C MET A 176 -13.96 -8.69 -2.98
N ARG A 177 -13.96 -9.84 -3.65
CA ARG A 177 -13.15 -11.02 -3.32
C ARG A 177 -11.66 -10.67 -3.27
N HIS A 178 -11.22 -9.91 -4.27
CA HIS A 178 -9.83 -9.50 -4.45
C HIS A 178 -9.46 -8.16 -3.77
N GLN A 179 -10.28 -7.62 -2.86
CA GLN A 179 -9.90 -6.38 -2.15
C GLN A 179 -8.64 -6.55 -1.30
N ASP A 180 -8.43 -7.74 -0.73
CA ASP A 180 -7.31 -8.04 0.18
C ASP A 180 -6.22 -8.91 -0.46
N GLU A 181 -6.46 -9.40 -1.68
CA GLU A 181 -5.57 -10.34 -2.37
C GLU A 181 -4.70 -9.60 -3.40
N HIS A 182 -3.39 -9.61 -3.19
CA HIS A 182 -2.40 -9.12 -4.16
C HIS A 182 -2.06 -10.15 -5.24
N ASP A 183 -2.77 -11.27 -5.28
CA ASP A 183 -2.16 -12.53 -5.65
C ASP A 183 -2.95 -13.30 -6.72
N PHE A 184 -2.24 -13.69 -7.79
CA PHE A 184 -2.74 -14.51 -8.90
C PHE A 184 -2.43 -16.00 -8.74
N ARG A 185 -1.81 -16.46 -7.63
CA ARG A 185 -1.42 -17.87 -7.40
C ARG A 185 -2.59 -18.86 -7.51
N LYS A 186 -3.82 -18.42 -7.28
CA LYS A 186 -5.04 -19.24 -7.42
C LYS A 186 -5.73 -19.09 -8.79
N CYS A 187 -5.19 -18.26 -9.68
CA CYS A 187 -5.71 -18.07 -11.04
C CYS A 187 -5.03 -19.01 -12.03
N PRO A 188 -5.67 -19.31 -13.18
CA PRO A 188 -5.00 -19.95 -14.30
C PRO A 188 -3.75 -19.17 -14.75
N ALA A 189 -2.85 -19.83 -15.46
CA ALA A 189 -1.64 -19.21 -15.99
C ALA A 189 -1.96 -17.92 -16.78
N ILE A 190 -1.19 -16.86 -16.54
CA ILE A 190 -1.35 -15.57 -17.21
C ILE A 190 -1.07 -15.74 -18.70
N ARG A 191 -2.03 -15.34 -19.53
CA ARG A 191 -1.86 -15.31 -20.98
C ARG A 191 -1.20 -14.00 -21.40
N PHE A 192 -0.27 -14.08 -22.33
CA PHE A 192 0.39 -12.91 -22.90
C PHE A 192 -0.24 -12.60 -24.25
N GLU A 193 -0.67 -11.36 -24.43
CA GLU A 193 -1.24 -10.90 -25.69
C GLU A 193 -0.48 -9.68 -26.20
N PHE A 194 0.01 -9.78 -27.43
CA PHE A 194 0.59 -8.62 -28.08
C PHE A 194 -0.52 -7.71 -28.59
N VAL A 195 -0.59 -6.51 -28.03
CA VAL A 195 -1.61 -5.55 -28.42
C VAL A 195 -1.02 -4.15 -28.52
N PRO A 196 -1.09 -3.49 -29.69
CA PRO A 196 -0.58 -2.14 -29.84
C PRO A 196 -1.51 -1.13 -29.17
N ALA A 197 -0.93 -0.04 -28.68
CA ALA A 197 -1.70 1.12 -28.26
C ALA A 197 -2.51 1.67 -29.45
N PRO A 198 -3.70 2.27 -29.21
CA PRO A 198 -4.39 3.04 -30.24
C PRO A 198 -3.48 4.15 -30.78
N VAL A 199 -3.63 4.46 -32.07
CA VAL A 199 -2.80 5.50 -32.72
C VAL A 199 -3.09 6.87 -32.11
N GLU A 200 -4.36 7.17 -31.84
CA GLU A 200 -4.82 8.43 -31.26
C GLU A 200 -5.92 8.18 -30.22
N PRO A 201 -5.58 7.70 -29.00
CA PRO A 201 -6.56 7.61 -27.92
C PRO A 201 -7.04 9.01 -27.55
N ARG A 202 -8.35 9.19 -27.40
CA ARG A 202 -8.96 10.45 -26.93
C ARG A 202 -9.09 10.46 -25.41
N ARG A 203 -9.29 9.29 -24.79
CA ARG A 203 -9.38 9.11 -23.35
C ARG A 203 -8.46 8.00 -22.86
N ILE A 204 -7.56 8.35 -21.96
CA ILE A 204 -6.57 7.45 -21.37
C ILE A 204 -6.84 7.32 -19.88
N LEU A 205 -7.05 6.10 -19.40
CA LEU A 205 -7.18 5.79 -17.98
C LEU A 205 -5.91 5.09 -17.48
N VAL A 206 -5.25 5.67 -16.49
CA VAL A 206 -4.09 5.08 -15.82
C VAL A 206 -4.51 4.51 -14.47
N LEU A 207 -4.22 3.23 -14.21
CA LEU A 207 -4.54 2.55 -12.96
C LEU A 207 -3.30 2.41 -12.08
N GLN A 208 -3.07 3.39 -11.19
CA GLN A 208 -1.96 3.36 -10.23
C GLN A 208 -2.44 3.65 -8.79
N PRO A 209 -3.39 2.85 -8.23
CA PRO A 209 -3.86 2.98 -6.84
C PRO A 209 -2.85 2.36 -5.86
N SER A 210 -1.65 2.92 -5.84
CA SER A 210 -0.49 2.41 -5.11
C SER A 210 -0.01 3.38 -4.03
N SER A 211 1.12 3.07 -3.39
CA SER A 211 1.76 3.98 -2.44
C SER A 211 2.14 5.31 -3.12
N ILE A 212 2.35 6.37 -2.32
CA ILE A 212 2.83 7.67 -2.83
C ILE A 212 4.10 7.49 -3.66
N GLY A 213 5.03 6.64 -3.22
CA GLY A 213 6.28 6.36 -3.93
C GLY A 213 6.04 5.82 -5.34
N ASP A 214 5.16 4.84 -5.48
CA ASP A 214 4.81 4.24 -6.77
C ASP A 214 4.08 5.23 -7.70
N VAL A 215 3.28 6.15 -7.14
CA VAL A 215 2.67 7.24 -7.92
C VAL A 215 3.73 8.24 -8.37
N CYS A 216 4.66 8.63 -7.48
CA CYS A 216 5.81 9.48 -7.82
C CYS A 216 6.63 8.88 -8.96
N TYR A 217 6.99 7.60 -8.86
CA TYR A 217 7.80 6.90 -9.87
C TYR A 217 7.10 6.80 -11.24
N PHE A 218 5.76 6.84 -11.27
CA PHE A 218 5.02 6.80 -12.52
C PHE A 218 4.89 8.18 -13.19
N THR A 219 5.15 9.29 -12.47
CA THR A 219 4.97 10.65 -13.03
C THR A 219 5.76 10.92 -14.33
N PRO A 220 7.00 10.43 -14.54
CA PRO A 220 7.69 10.61 -15.82
C PRO A 220 7.00 9.87 -16.98
N ALA A 221 6.45 8.68 -16.73
CA ALA A 221 5.67 7.95 -17.73
C ALA A 221 4.37 8.68 -18.05
N LEU A 222 3.73 9.29 -17.05
CA LEU A 222 2.54 10.12 -17.23
C LEU A 222 2.83 11.35 -18.10
N GLN A 223 3.98 12.02 -17.90
CA GLN A 223 4.42 13.09 -18.81
C GLN A 223 4.63 12.57 -20.23
N GLY A 224 5.32 11.44 -20.39
CA GLY A 224 5.53 10.84 -21.71
C GLY A 224 4.21 10.54 -22.44
N LEU A 225 3.16 10.15 -21.71
CA LEU A 225 1.81 9.99 -22.27
C LEU A 225 1.24 11.32 -22.73
N ARG A 226 1.36 12.39 -21.94
CA ARG A 226 0.90 13.73 -22.32
C ARG A 226 1.65 14.27 -23.54
N ASP A 227 2.98 14.13 -23.56
CA ASP A 227 3.81 14.59 -24.68
C ASP A 227 3.45 13.85 -25.98
N ARG A 228 3.21 12.53 -25.87
CA ARG A 228 2.82 11.70 -27.00
C ARG A 228 1.38 11.92 -27.45
N TYR A 229 0.47 12.16 -26.52
CA TYR A 229 -0.97 12.31 -26.75
C TYR A 229 -1.49 13.63 -26.18
N PRO A 230 -1.05 14.78 -26.71
CA PRO A 230 -1.32 16.08 -26.11
C PRO A 230 -2.80 16.44 -26.03
N ARG A 231 -3.62 15.86 -26.92
CA ARG A 231 -5.08 16.08 -27.00
C ARG A 231 -5.92 15.05 -26.24
N ALA A 232 -5.29 14.02 -25.68
CA ALA A 232 -6.02 13.01 -24.92
C ALA A 232 -6.44 13.57 -23.56
N GLU A 233 -7.64 13.24 -23.12
CA GLU A 233 -8.07 13.39 -21.74
C GLU A 233 -7.47 12.24 -20.92
N ILE A 234 -6.66 12.57 -19.91
CA ILE A 234 -5.94 11.60 -19.09
C ILE A 234 -6.57 11.59 -17.69
N ALA A 235 -7.14 10.45 -17.30
CA ALA A 235 -7.54 10.19 -15.93
C ALA A 235 -6.54 9.26 -15.24
N GLN A 236 -6.22 9.53 -13.98
CA GLN A 236 -5.41 8.64 -13.16
C GLN A 236 -6.17 8.20 -11.92
N VAL A 237 -6.22 6.89 -11.69
CA VAL A 237 -6.69 6.30 -10.45
C VAL A 237 -5.54 6.25 -9.45
N VAL A 238 -5.74 6.83 -8.28
CA VAL A 238 -4.79 6.80 -7.14
C VAL A 238 -5.52 6.54 -5.82
N GLU A 239 -4.75 6.21 -4.79
CA GLU A 239 -5.25 6.24 -3.42
C GLU A 239 -5.38 7.68 -2.90
N ARG A 240 -6.21 7.87 -1.88
CA ARG A 240 -6.50 9.19 -1.29
C ARG A 240 -5.23 9.94 -0.90
N GLU A 241 -4.24 9.23 -0.37
CA GLU A 241 -2.98 9.78 0.13
C GLU A 241 -2.09 10.36 -0.99
N ALA A 242 -2.30 9.94 -2.24
CA ALA A 242 -1.51 10.37 -3.39
C ALA A 242 -2.24 11.41 -4.27
N VAL A 243 -3.46 11.84 -3.92
CA VAL A 243 -4.24 12.81 -4.70
C VAL A 243 -3.49 14.13 -4.86
N GLU A 244 -3.00 14.70 -3.76
CA GLU A 244 -2.31 15.99 -3.75
C GLU A 244 -1.00 16.00 -4.54
N LEU A 245 -0.40 14.82 -4.77
CA LEU A 245 0.82 14.69 -5.56
C LEU A 245 0.58 14.97 -7.05
N ILE A 246 -0.59 14.60 -7.56
CA ILE A 246 -0.90 14.65 -9.00
C ILE A 246 -2.00 15.67 -9.33
N HIS A 247 -2.67 16.21 -8.32
CA HIS A 247 -3.72 17.21 -8.50
C HIS A 247 -3.14 18.48 -9.12
N GLY A 248 -3.76 18.96 -10.22
CA GLY A 248 -3.26 20.09 -11.00
C GLY A 248 -1.99 19.79 -11.82
N GLY A 249 -1.54 18.53 -11.85
CA GLY A 249 -0.42 18.06 -12.66
C GLY A 249 -0.84 17.59 -14.05
N VAL A 250 -0.19 16.54 -14.56
CA VAL A 250 -0.44 15.97 -15.89
C VAL A 250 -1.85 15.41 -16.13
N PRO A 251 -2.47 14.69 -15.17
CA PRO A 251 -3.79 14.11 -15.42
C PRO A 251 -4.86 15.20 -15.36
N ASP A 252 -5.76 15.20 -16.33
CA ASP A 252 -6.93 16.09 -16.36
C ASP A 252 -7.95 15.71 -15.27
N GLN A 253 -7.99 14.42 -14.90
CA GLN A 253 -8.87 13.91 -13.85
C GLN A 253 -8.13 12.99 -12.88
N VAL A 254 -8.43 13.15 -11.59
CA VAL A 254 -8.00 12.23 -10.53
C VAL A 254 -9.21 11.45 -10.01
N MET A 255 -9.10 10.12 -10.02
CA MET A 255 -10.10 9.21 -9.50
C MET A 255 -9.57 8.50 -8.26
N VAL A 256 -10.30 8.60 -7.14
CA VAL A 256 -9.82 8.08 -5.87
C VAL A 256 -10.35 6.67 -5.63
N ALA A 257 -9.43 5.72 -5.48
CA ALA A 257 -9.72 4.41 -4.90
C ALA A 257 -9.58 4.51 -3.38
N ASN A 258 -10.68 4.38 -2.64
CA ASN A 258 -10.67 4.47 -1.17
C ASN A 258 -10.55 3.08 -0.55
N ARG A 259 -9.46 2.35 -0.81
CA ARG A 259 -9.34 0.94 -0.39
C ARG A 259 -9.49 0.73 1.10
N SER A 260 -9.03 1.67 1.92
CA SER A 260 -9.18 1.61 3.38
C SER A 260 -10.65 1.53 3.82
N GLU A 261 -11.57 2.11 3.04
CA GLU A 261 -13.02 2.07 3.26
C GLU A 261 -13.69 0.82 2.67
N TRP A 262 -12.97 0.00 1.88
CA TRP A 262 -13.54 -1.15 1.16
C TRP A 262 -13.32 -2.49 1.86
N LYS A 263 -12.49 -2.51 2.91
CA LYS A 263 -12.13 -3.72 3.67
C LYS A 263 -13.30 -4.33 4.45
N GLY A 264 -14.32 -3.54 4.80
CA GLY A 264 -15.44 -3.99 5.64
C GLY A 264 -16.36 -5.03 4.98
N ARG A 265 -16.32 -5.16 3.64
CA ARG A 265 -17.19 -6.01 2.80
C ARG A 265 -18.70 -5.89 3.08
N ASP A 266 -19.11 -4.91 3.86
CA ASP A 266 -20.49 -4.57 4.18
C ASP A 266 -21.19 -3.85 3.02
N ALA A 267 -22.48 -3.60 3.17
CA ALA A 267 -23.28 -2.92 2.13
C ALA A 267 -22.72 -1.54 1.76
N VAL A 268 -22.13 -0.82 2.72
CA VAL A 268 -21.55 0.52 2.50
C VAL A 268 -20.26 0.45 1.68
N SER A 269 -19.42 -0.54 1.97
CA SER A 269 -18.18 -0.86 1.25
C SER A 269 -18.50 -1.30 -0.18
N ARG A 270 -19.47 -2.22 -0.34
CA ARG A 270 -19.95 -2.69 -1.65
C ARG A 270 -20.47 -1.55 -2.50
N GLU A 271 -21.32 -0.69 -1.92
CA GLU A 271 -21.83 0.49 -2.62
C GLU A 271 -20.72 1.46 -3.01
N SER A 272 -19.71 1.66 -2.15
CA SER A 272 -18.52 2.46 -2.46
C SER A 272 -17.79 1.95 -3.70
N VAL A 273 -17.51 0.65 -3.71
CA VAL A 273 -16.82 -0.02 -4.82
C VAL A 273 -17.68 0.06 -6.07
N ARG A 274 -18.99 -0.18 -5.97
CA ARG A 274 -19.92 -0.09 -7.10
C ARG A 274 -19.90 1.30 -7.74
N LEU A 275 -19.95 2.36 -6.93
CA LEU A 275 -19.87 3.75 -7.42
C LEU A 275 -18.52 4.05 -8.06
N PHE A 276 -17.43 3.56 -7.48
CA PHE A 276 -16.09 3.70 -8.06
C PHE A 276 -15.98 2.98 -9.42
N LEU A 277 -16.42 1.72 -9.51
CA LEU A 277 -16.45 0.95 -10.75
C LEU A 277 -17.33 1.60 -11.81
N ALA A 278 -18.49 2.14 -11.40
CA ALA A 278 -19.36 2.90 -12.31
C ALA A 278 -18.66 4.15 -12.84
N ARG A 279 -17.85 4.84 -12.03
CA ARG A 279 -17.05 5.99 -12.47
C ARG A 279 -15.97 5.59 -13.47
N LEU A 280 -15.27 4.47 -13.24
CA LEU A 280 -14.31 3.93 -14.22
C LEU A 280 -14.99 3.62 -15.56
N ALA A 281 -16.14 2.96 -15.52
CA ALA A 281 -16.91 2.62 -16.71
C ALA A 281 -17.49 3.84 -17.42
N ALA A 282 -17.85 4.90 -16.67
CA ALA A 282 -18.40 6.13 -17.21
C ALA A 282 -17.35 7.03 -17.88
N PHE A 283 -16.06 6.85 -17.55
CA PHE A 283 -14.98 7.58 -18.22
C PHE A 283 -14.90 7.25 -19.72
N ASP A 284 -15.31 6.04 -20.12
CA ASP A 284 -15.35 5.60 -21.53
C ASP A 284 -13.97 5.72 -22.18
N ALA A 285 -12.98 5.03 -21.60
CA ALA A 285 -11.60 5.07 -22.05
C ALA A 285 -11.45 4.44 -23.45
N ASP A 286 -10.56 4.99 -24.28
CA ASP A 286 -10.06 4.32 -25.48
C ASP A 286 -8.84 3.45 -25.17
N LEU A 287 -8.08 3.85 -24.14
CA LEU A 287 -6.86 3.23 -23.69
C LEU A 287 -6.85 3.15 -22.16
N VAL A 288 -6.64 1.95 -21.62
CA VAL A 288 -6.38 1.70 -20.21
C VAL A 288 -4.94 1.26 -20.05
N ILE A 289 -4.19 1.92 -19.17
CA ILE A 289 -2.81 1.56 -18.82
C ILE A 289 -2.84 1.06 -17.38
N ASN A 290 -2.59 -0.24 -17.19
CA ASN A 290 -2.51 -0.86 -15.87
C ASN A 290 -1.07 -1.32 -15.58
N PRO A 291 -0.22 -0.44 -15.03
CA PRO A 291 1.11 -0.81 -14.56
C PRO A 291 1.07 -1.66 -13.28
N HIS A 292 -0.07 -1.76 -12.59
CA HIS A 292 -0.16 -2.41 -11.29
C HIS A 292 -0.52 -3.91 -11.41
N ALA A 293 0.41 -4.78 -10.99
CA ALA A 293 0.27 -6.23 -11.08
C ALA A 293 -0.57 -6.86 -9.95
N THR A 294 -1.82 -6.41 -9.76
CA THR A 294 -2.76 -7.03 -8.78
C THR A 294 -4.07 -7.46 -9.43
N ALA A 295 -4.67 -8.53 -8.93
CA ALA A 295 -5.96 -9.06 -9.42
C ALA A 295 -7.07 -8.00 -9.33
N ARG A 296 -7.08 -7.20 -8.27
CA ARG A 296 -7.99 -6.07 -8.12
C ARG A 296 -7.85 -5.04 -9.26
N CYS A 297 -6.62 -4.58 -9.55
CA CYS A 297 -6.41 -3.61 -10.62
C CYS A 297 -6.69 -4.22 -12.01
N ALA A 298 -6.47 -5.53 -12.17
CA ALA A 298 -6.86 -6.26 -13.36
C ALA A 298 -8.39 -6.23 -13.60
N TRP A 299 -9.20 -6.33 -12.55
CA TRP A 299 -10.64 -6.13 -12.66
C TRP A 299 -11.04 -4.69 -12.95
N TYR A 300 -10.37 -3.70 -12.35
CA TYR A 300 -10.59 -2.29 -12.70
C TYR A 300 -10.33 -2.03 -14.17
N ALA A 301 -9.27 -2.62 -14.73
CA ALA A 301 -8.94 -2.53 -16.14
C ALA A 301 -10.05 -3.15 -17.01
N ALA A 302 -10.51 -4.35 -16.67
CA ALA A 302 -11.59 -5.04 -17.39
C ALA A 302 -12.90 -4.23 -17.38
N VAL A 303 -13.28 -3.67 -16.22
CA VAL A 303 -14.49 -2.83 -16.09
C VAL A 303 -14.38 -1.55 -16.91
N ALA A 304 -13.23 -0.86 -16.84
CA ALA A 304 -12.99 0.35 -17.62
C ALA A 304 -13.02 0.07 -19.13
N ALA A 305 -12.56 -1.11 -19.55
CA ALA A 305 -12.47 -1.50 -20.95
C ALA A 305 -13.71 -2.15 -21.54
N ALA A 306 -14.80 -2.28 -20.76
CA ALA A 306 -16.04 -2.96 -21.17
C ALA A 306 -16.77 -2.34 -22.39
N ARG A 307 -16.21 -1.31 -23.02
CA ARG A 307 -16.70 -0.71 -24.30
C ARG A 307 -15.69 -0.88 -25.45
N GLY A 308 -14.73 -1.79 -25.29
CA GLY A 308 -13.71 -2.08 -26.30
C GLY A 308 -12.43 -1.25 -26.16
N ALA A 309 -12.18 -0.65 -24.99
CA ALA A 309 -10.93 0.05 -24.74
C ALA A 309 -9.75 -0.90 -24.91
N ARG A 310 -8.65 -0.40 -25.45
CA ARG A 310 -7.41 -1.15 -25.48
C ARG A 310 -6.79 -1.16 -24.09
N ILE A 311 -6.39 -2.33 -23.59
CA ILE A 311 -5.66 -2.44 -22.31
C ILE A 311 -4.17 -2.67 -22.60
N LEU A 312 -3.31 -1.91 -21.93
CA LEU A 312 -1.87 -2.17 -21.79
C LEU A 312 -1.60 -2.46 -20.32
N GLY A 313 -1.36 -3.73 -19.99
CA GLY A 313 -1.17 -4.20 -18.62
C GLY A 313 -2.02 -5.41 -18.29
N LEU A 314 -2.04 -5.75 -17.00
CA LEU A 314 -2.72 -6.94 -16.50
C LEU A 314 -4.24 -6.68 -16.40
N HIS A 315 -5.05 -7.63 -16.85
CA HIS A 315 -6.51 -7.57 -16.79
C HIS A 315 -7.13 -8.97 -16.80
N PHE A 316 -8.46 -9.05 -16.72
CA PHE A 316 -9.22 -10.28 -16.94
C PHE A 316 -9.97 -10.23 -18.26
N ASP A 317 -9.99 -11.34 -19.00
CA ASP A 317 -10.83 -11.50 -20.19
C ASP A 317 -12.30 -11.79 -19.80
N GLU A 318 -13.18 -11.94 -20.81
CA GLU A 318 -14.61 -12.24 -20.60
C GLU A 318 -14.86 -13.58 -19.88
N ALA A 319 -13.89 -14.48 -19.88
CA ALA A 319 -13.93 -15.76 -19.18
C ALA A 319 -13.24 -15.69 -17.81
N SER A 320 -12.96 -14.48 -17.29
CA SER A 320 -12.26 -14.24 -16.04
C SER A 320 -10.85 -14.85 -15.97
N ARG A 321 -10.18 -14.99 -17.12
CA ARG A 321 -8.79 -15.47 -17.17
C ARG A 321 -7.83 -14.29 -17.16
N PRO A 322 -6.72 -14.35 -16.40
CA PRO A 322 -5.77 -13.25 -16.36
C PRO A 322 -5.00 -13.14 -17.68
N VAL A 323 -4.94 -11.94 -18.21
CA VAL A 323 -4.24 -11.59 -19.45
C VAL A 323 -3.33 -10.40 -19.19
N LEU A 324 -2.08 -10.52 -19.62
CA LEU A 324 -1.14 -9.42 -19.70
C LEU A 324 -1.04 -8.97 -21.16
N SER A 325 -1.65 -7.82 -21.49
CA SER A 325 -1.63 -7.26 -22.84
C SER A 325 -0.62 -6.12 -22.97
N GLY A 326 0.07 -6.05 -24.11
CA GLY A 326 0.90 -4.89 -24.43
C GLY A 326 1.91 -5.15 -25.54
N ASN A 327 2.81 -4.19 -25.77
CA ASN A 327 3.94 -4.41 -26.66
C ASN A 327 5.09 -5.16 -25.96
N ILE A 328 6.07 -5.65 -26.72
CA ILE A 328 7.22 -6.43 -26.20
C ILE A 328 7.94 -5.70 -25.04
N HIS A 329 8.00 -4.37 -25.07
CA HIS A 329 8.63 -3.58 -24.00
C HIS A 329 7.80 -3.52 -22.71
N HIS A 330 6.46 -3.40 -22.82
CA HIS A 330 5.54 -3.51 -21.68
C HIS A 330 5.55 -4.93 -21.08
N LEU A 331 5.59 -5.96 -21.93
CA LEU A 331 5.62 -7.35 -21.48
C LEU A 331 6.91 -7.68 -20.74
N ARG A 332 8.06 -7.12 -21.15
CA ARG A 332 9.35 -7.27 -20.44
C ARG A 332 9.37 -6.59 -19.07
N TRP A 333 8.82 -5.38 -18.95
CA TRP A 333 8.78 -4.65 -17.67
C TRP A 333 7.88 -5.37 -16.64
N LEU A 334 6.70 -5.82 -17.07
CA LEU A 334 5.78 -6.52 -16.17
C LEU A 334 6.17 -7.98 -15.91
N SER A 335 6.85 -8.66 -16.84
CA SER A 335 7.40 -10.01 -16.56
C SER A 335 8.42 -9.96 -15.43
N HIS A 336 9.29 -8.95 -15.39
CA HIS A 336 10.26 -8.82 -14.29
C HIS A 336 9.60 -8.60 -12.92
N MET A 337 8.47 -7.87 -12.86
CA MET A 337 7.70 -7.75 -11.61
C MET A 337 6.96 -9.05 -11.25
N ALA A 338 6.39 -9.74 -12.23
CA ALA A 338 5.63 -10.96 -12.00
C ALA A 338 6.51 -12.13 -11.53
N TYR A 339 7.74 -12.25 -12.06
CA TYR A 339 8.70 -13.25 -11.58
C TYR A 339 9.22 -12.94 -10.16
N SER A 340 9.30 -11.67 -9.76
CA SER A 340 9.63 -11.30 -8.39
C SER A 340 8.52 -11.65 -7.38
N LEU A 341 7.30 -11.95 -7.83
CA LEU A 341 6.16 -12.37 -6.98
C LEU A 341 6.02 -13.89 -6.86
N SER A 342 6.76 -14.68 -7.64
CA SER A 342 6.81 -16.14 -7.52
C SER A 342 7.92 -16.65 -6.60
N ASP A 343 8.87 -15.78 -6.23
CA ASP A 343 10.03 -16.11 -5.41
C ASP A 343 9.93 -15.62 -3.95
N TYR A 344 8.72 -15.22 -3.50
CA TYR A 344 8.42 -14.84 -2.11
C TYR A 344 7.25 -15.64 -1.52
#